data_AF-A0A562ZDJ8-F1
#
_entry.id   AF-A0A562ZDJ8-F1
#
_cell.length_a   1.000
_cell.length_b   1.000
_cell.length_c   1.000
_cell.angle_alpha   90.00
_cell.angle_beta   90.00
_cell.angle_gamma   90.00
#
_symmetry.space_group_name_H-M   'P 1'
#
loop_
_entity.id
_entity.type
_entity.pdbx_description
1 polymer ?
#
loop_
_entity_poly.entity_id
_entity_poly.type
_entity_poly.pdbx_seq_one_letter_code
_entity_poly.pdbx_strand_id
1 'polypeptide(L)'
;MGTTTATVSQLIRCSPKEAFDAFVDPAKISRFWLGSASAPLVAQGSATWRFMVPGVEDTVTADELQSPRLIALTWSDGTKLRLTFVDHAGGGTRVSAEFSLSTRGRIDELVNTVEGYSIVLCDLKTFLESGQSAGLVRAKAELIAGGRASS
;
A
#
# COMPACT_ATOMS: atom_id res chain seq x y z
N MET A 1 -23.33 8.28 -9.92
CA MET A 1 -22.98 7.12 -9.07
C MET A 1 -22.12 7.65 -7.92
N GLY A 2 -22.37 7.27 -6.67
CA GLY A 2 -21.62 7.81 -5.53
C GLY A 2 -20.30 7.08 -5.34
N THR A 3 -19.18 7.79 -5.45
CA THR A 3 -17.85 7.29 -5.09
C THR A 3 -17.63 7.59 -3.61
N THR A 4 -17.21 6.60 -2.83
CA THR A 4 -16.75 6.83 -1.46
C THR A 4 -15.23 6.80 -1.45
N THR A 5 -14.66 7.81 -0.82
CA THR A 5 -13.22 7.90 -0.57
C THR A 5 -12.96 7.74 0.92
N ALA A 6 -11.85 7.06 1.24
CA ALA A 6 -11.31 7.06 2.59
C ALA A 6 -9.79 7.18 2.53
N THR A 7 -9.23 7.73 3.60
CA THR A 7 -7.82 8.06 3.68
C THR A 7 -7.26 7.60 5.01
N VAL A 8 -6.13 6.92 4.97
CA VAL A 8 -5.30 6.63 6.15
C VAL A 8 -3.98 7.38 6.02
N SER A 9 -3.37 7.75 7.14
CA SER A 9 -2.10 8.47 7.13
C SER A 9 -1.20 8.04 8.28
N GLN A 10 0.12 8.11 8.06
CA GLN A 10 1.15 7.93 9.08
C GLN A 10 2.25 8.96 8.93
N LEU A 11 2.85 9.35 10.05
CA LEU A 11 4.07 10.15 10.10
C LEU A 11 5.28 9.23 10.23
N ILE A 12 6.21 9.31 9.29
CA ILE A 12 7.39 8.43 9.19
C ILE A 12 8.66 9.28 9.14
N ARG A 13 9.64 9.01 10.01
CA ARG A 13 10.93 9.71 10.09
C ARG A 13 11.86 9.26 8.96
N CYS A 14 11.58 9.77 7.78
CA CYS A 14 12.33 9.55 6.55
C CYS A 14 12.11 10.74 5.60
N SER A 15 12.90 10.81 4.53
CA SER A 15 12.64 11.78 3.47
C SER A 15 11.44 11.35 2.60
N PRO A 16 10.73 12.28 1.93
CA PRO A 16 9.65 11.91 1.02
C PRO A 16 10.12 10.97 -0.10
N LYS A 17 11.36 11.16 -0.58
CA LYS A 17 11.94 10.29 -1.61
C LYS A 17 12.17 8.87 -1.11
N GLU A 18 12.63 8.70 0.12
CA GLU A 18 12.81 7.37 0.70
C GLU A 18 11.48 6.63 0.85
N ALA A 19 10.45 7.32 1.35
CA ALA A 19 9.10 6.75 1.43
C ALA A 19 8.53 6.42 0.05
N PHE A 20 8.69 7.31 -0.94
CA PHE A 20 8.27 7.07 -2.32
C PHE A 20 8.97 5.84 -2.92
N ASP A 21 10.30 5.79 -2.84
CA ASP A 21 11.10 4.70 -3.40
C ASP A 21 10.76 3.35 -2.74
N ALA A 22 10.30 3.35 -1.48
CA ALA A 22 9.88 2.13 -0.79
C ALA A 22 8.69 1.43 -1.47
N PHE A 23 7.81 2.18 -2.15
CA PHE A 23 6.69 1.60 -2.91
C PHE A 23 7.05 1.30 -4.37
N VAL A 24 8.04 1.98 -4.94
CA VAL A 24 8.41 1.83 -6.36
C VAL A 24 9.36 0.67 -6.59
N ASP A 25 10.31 0.45 -5.68
CA ASP A 25 11.35 -0.57 -5.80
C ASP A 25 10.84 -1.94 -5.31
N PRO A 26 10.81 -2.99 -6.16
CA PRO A 26 10.40 -4.34 -5.78
C PRO A 26 11.17 -4.89 -4.58
N ALA A 27 12.46 -4.57 -4.47
CA ALA A 27 13.31 -5.02 -3.38
C ALA A 27 12.96 -4.33 -2.05
N LYS A 28 12.32 -3.16 -2.07
CA LYS A 28 11.88 -2.45 -0.86
C LYS A 28 10.44 -2.80 -0.50
N ILE A 29 9.52 -2.75 -1.45
CA ILE A 29 8.09 -3.01 -1.19
C ILE A 29 7.84 -4.44 -0.68
N SER A 30 8.67 -5.40 -1.11
CA SER A 30 8.60 -6.79 -0.63
C SER A 30 9.14 -6.98 0.79
N ARG A 31 9.73 -5.95 1.40
CA ARG A 31 10.23 -6.02 2.78
C ARG A 31 9.15 -5.74 3.82
N PHE A 32 8.06 -5.06 3.44
CA PHE A 32 7.02 -4.67 4.38
C PHE A 32 5.58 -4.96 3.89
N TRP A 33 5.33 -5.09 2.59
CA TRP A 33 3.96 -5.25 2.07
C TRP A 33 3.76 -6.50 1.21
N LEU A 34 4.63 -6.73 0.23
CA LEU A 34 4.43 -7.79 -0.76
C LEU A 34 5.27 -9.03 -0.47
N GLY A 35 4.85 -10.18 -1.00
CA GLY A 35 5.73 -11.34 -1.14
C GLY A 35 6.74 -11.14 -2.27
N SER A 36 6.30 -10.55 -3.39
CA SER A 36 7.16 -10.13 -4.50
C SER A 36 6.43 -9.16 -5.45
N ALA A 37 7.16 -8.35 -6.19
CA ALA A 37 6.65 -7.62 -7.35
C ALA A 37 7.45 -8.00 -8.61
N SER A 38 6.77 -8.11 -9.76
CA SER A 38 7.38 -8.57 -11.02
C SER A 38 8.36 -7.56 -11.62
N ALA A 39 8.14 -6.26 -11.38
CA ALA A 39 8.94 -5.16 -11.90
C ALA A 39 8.76 -3.91 -11.03
N PRO A 40 9.70 -2.95 -11.08
CA PRO A 40 9.50 -1.64 -10.47
C PRO A 40 8.30 -0.91 -11.08
N LEU A 41 7.66 -0.04 -10.30
CA LEU A 41 6.64 0.84 -10.84
C LEU A 41 7.28 1.86 -11.79
N VAL A 42 6.71 1.99 -12.98
CA VAL A 42 7.10 3.01 -13.98
C VAL A 42 5.85 3.75 -14.45
N ALA A 43 5.98 5.02 -14.81
CA ALA A 43 4.83 5.84 -15.17
C ALA A 43 4.12 5.24 -16.40
N GLN A 44 2.78 5.13 -16.34
CA GLN A 44 1.95 4.45 -17.35
C GLN A 44 2.28 2.96 -17.56
N GLY A 45 3.05 2.33 -16.66
CA GLY A 45 3.36 0.91 -16.69
C GLY A 45 2.49 0.09 -15.75
N SER A 46 2.66 -1.23 -15.82
CA SER A 46 2.01 -2.17 -14.90
C SER A 46 3.01 -3.14 -14.28
N ALA A 47 2.66 -3.66 -13.11
CA ALA A 47 3.41 -4.70 -12.42
C ALA A 47 2.44 -5.72 -11.81
N THR A 48 2.85 -6.98 -11.75
CA THR A 48 2.14 -8.01 -11.00
C THR A 48 2.68 -8.03 -9.58
N TRP A 49 1.79 -7.84 -8.62
CA TRP A 49 2.10 -7.88 -7.19
C TRP A 49 1.57 -9.18 -6.61
N ARG A 50 2.47 -9.98 -6.03
CA ARG A 50 2.13 -11.17 -5.25
C ARG A 50 2.12 -10.78 -3.78
N PHE A 51 0.98 -10.91 -3.12
CA PHE A 51 0.84 -10.55 -1.72
C PHE A 51 1.40 -11.62 -0.80
N MET A 52 1.58 -11.29 0.48
CA MET A 52 2.07 -12.25 1.48
C MET A 52 1.06 -13.37 1.78
N VAL A 53 -0.21 -13.22 1.39
CA VAL A 53 -1.21 -14.29 1.45
C VAL A 53 -0.93 -15.28 0.30
N PRO A 54 -0.71 -16.58 0.58
CA PRO A 54 -0.41 -17.56 -0.46
C PRO A 54 -1.44 -17.60 -1.58
N GLY A 55 -0.96 -17.62 -2.83
CA GLY A 55 -1.80 -17.70 -4.03
C GLY A 55 -2.55 -16.41 -4.38
N VAL A 56 -2.37 -15.32 -3.63
CA VAL A 56 -3.01 -14.03 -3.93
C VAL A 56 -2.05 -13.13 -4.70
N GLU A 57 -2.47 -12.74 -5.89
CA GLU A 57 -1.79 -11.78 -6.75
C GLU A 57 -2.77 -10.88 -7.45
N ASP A 58 -2.31 -9.69 -7.84
CA ASP A 58 -3.07 -8.79 -8.70
C ASP A 58 -2.13 -8.01 -9.62
N THR A 59 -2.66 -7.52 -10.74
CA THR A 59 -1.98 -6.57 -11.62
C THR A 59 -2.35 -5.15 -11.22
N VAL A 60 -1.35 -4.33 -10.98
CA VAL A 60 -1.52 -2.91 -10.67
C VAL A 60 -0.94 -2.06 -11.81
N THR A 61 -1.67 -1.03 -12.20
CA THR A 61 -1.24 -0.04 -13.19
C THR A 61 -0.87 1.25 -12.47
N ALA A 62 0.30 1.81 -12.81
CA ALA A 62 0.73 3.11 -12.30
C ALA A 62 0.27 4.23 -13.22
N ASP A 63 -0.94 4.72 -12.98
CA ASP A 63 -1.56 5.82 -13.72
C ASP A 63 -0.74 7.12 -13.62
N GLU A 64 -0.05 7.32 -12.50
CA GLU A 64 0.76 8.52 -12.28
C GLU A 64 1.90 8.24 -11.29
N LEU A 65 3.13 8.67 -11.64
CA LEU A 65 4.28 8.66 -10.75
C LEU A 65 4.97 10.02 -10.82
N GLN A 66 4.78 10.84 -9.78
CA GLN A 66 5.48 12.12 -9.63
C GLN A 66 6.47 12.02 -8.48
N SER A 67 7.70 11.61 -8.74
CA SER A 67 8.71 11.48 -7.67
C SER A 67 9.06 12.85 -7.05
N PRO A 68 9.12 12.98 -5.71
CA PRO A 68 8.78 12.00 -4.68
C PRO A 68 7.36 12.17 -4.11
N ARG A 69 6.47 12.92 -4.75
CA ARG A 69 5.23 13.48 -4.17
C ARG A 69 4.01 12.57 -4.26
N LEU A 70 3.87 11.79 -5.34
CA LEU A 70 2.63 11.07 -5.65
C LEU A 70 2.86 9.78 -6.41
N ILE A 71 2.17 8.72 -5.98
CA ILE A 71 1.94 7.50 -6.76
C ILE A 71 0.43 7.30 -6.87
N ALA A 72 -0.12 7.29 -8.08
CA ALA A 72 -1.51 6.94 -8.32
C ALA A 72 -1.57 5.61 -9.07
N LEU A 73 -2.31 4.67 -8.50
CA LEU A 73 -2.44 3.30 -8.96
C LEU A 73 -3.91 2.94 -9.21
N THR A 74 -4.14 2.08 -10.20
CA THR A 74 -5.42 1.42 -10.43
C THR A 74 -5.20 -0.10 -10.42
N TRP A 75 -6.01 -0.80 -9.62
CA TRP A 75 -6.07 -2.26 -9.55
C TRP A 75 -6.87 -2.84 -10.73
N SER A 76 -6.77 -4.15 -10.97
CA SER A 76 -7.45 -4.80 -12.10
C SER A 76 -8.98 -4.70 -12.03
N ASP A 77 -9.54 -4.56 -10.82
CA ASP A 77 -10.97 -4.38 -10.57
C ASP A 77 -11.45 -2.91 -10.70
N GLY A 78 -10.54 -1.99 -11.03
CA GLY A 78 -10.81 -0.56 -11.16
C GLY A 78 -10.74 0.24 -9.85
N THR A 79 -10.42 -0.41 -8.72
CA THR A 79 -10.15 0.27 -7.45
C THR A 79 -8.94 1.19 -7.62
N LYS A 80 -9.03 2.42 -7.08
CA LYS A 80 -7.95 3.41 -7.18
C LYS A 80 -7.27 3.61 -5.83
N LEU A 81 -5.95 3.73 -5.85
CA LEU A 81 -5.11 4.10 -4.71
C LEU A 81 -4.26 5.32 -5.08
N ARG A 82 -4.24 6.33 -4.21
CA ARG A 82 -3.32 7.47 -4.28
C ARG A 82 -2.47 7.49 -3.02
N LEU A 83 -1.16 7.35 -3.20
CA LEU A 83 -0.15 7.52 -2.16
C LEU A 83 0.47 8.90 -2.31
N THR A 84 0.37 9.73 -1.26
CA THR A 84 0.99 11.05 -1.22
C THR A 84 2.05 11.12 -0.15
N PHE A 85 3.13 11.83 -0.46
CA PHE A 85 4.28 11.99 0.41
C PHE A 85 4.55 13.48 0.61
N VAL A 86 4.22 13.96 1.80
CA VAL A 86 4.32 15.39 2.13
C VAL A 86 5.35 15.56 3.23
N ASP A 87 6.32 16.44 3.00
CA ASP A 87 7.29 16.82 4.03
C ASP A 87 6.57 17.33 5.28
N HIS A 88 7.04 16.91 6.44
CA HIS A 88 6.52 17.31 7.73
C HIS A 88 7.65 17.88 8.60
N ALA A 89 7.34 18.99 9.27
CA ALA A 89 8.28 19.67 10.16
C ALA A 89 8.94 18.68 11.14
N GLY A 90 10.25 18.83 11.33
CA GLY A 90 11.04 17.93 12.18
C GLY A 90 11.67 16.73 11.46
N GLY A 91 11.76 16.75 10.12
CA GLY A 91 12.46 15.74 9.34
C GLY A 91 11.67 14.45 9.10
N GLY A 92 10.34 14.54 9.10
CA GLY A 92 9.45 13.42 8.81
C GLY A 92 8.70 13.60 7.50
N THR A 93 8.07 12.54 7.05
CA THR A 93 7.16 12.53 5.90
C THR A 93 5.79 12.05 6.36
N ARG A 94 4.76 12.82 6.07
CA ARG A 94 3.38 12.33 6.13
C ARG A 94 3.11 11.50 4.87
N VAL A 95 2.94 10.20 5.06
CA VAL A 95 2.50 9.28 4.01
C VAL A 95 1.00 9.08 4.15
N SER A 96 0.25 9.34 3.08
CA SER A 96 -1.21 9.13 3.08
C SER A 96 -1.62 8.21 1.95
N ALA A 97 -2.43 7.20 2.27
CA ALA A 97 -3.07 6.30 1.31
C ALA A 97 -4.56 6.65 1.22
N GLU A 98 -4.96 7.20 0.09
CA GLU A 98 -6.36 7.49 -0.24
C GLU A 98 -6.84 6.46 -1.26
N PHE A 99 -7.98 5.83 -0.99
CA PHE A 99 -8.58 4.85 -1.88
C PHE A 99 -10.00 5.26 -2.23
N SER A 100 -10.36 5.01 -3.49
CA SER A 100 -11.69 5.28 -4.04
C SER A 100 -12.35 3.97 -4.44
N LEU A 101 -13.49 3.68 -3.84
CA LEU A 101 -14.27 2.48 -4.11
C LEU A 101 -15.66 2.87 -4.65
N SER A 102 -16.19 2.09 -5.59
CA SER A 102 -17.57 2.23 -6.05
C SER A 102 -18.52 1.55 -5.07
N THR A 103 -18.86 2.21 -3.96
CA THR A 103 -19.65 1.60 -2.88
C THR A 103 -21.09 2.08 -2.88
N ARG A 104 -21.99 1.38 -3.56
CA ARG A 104 -23.37 1.27 -3.04
C ARG A 104 -23.40 0.09 -2.06
N GLY A 105 -23.42 0.39 -0.76
CA GLY A 105 -23.74 -0.59 0.29
C GLY A 105 -22.61 -1.50 0.80
N ARG A 106 -21.32 -1.18 0.58
CA ARG A 106 -20.18 -2.02 0.99
C ARG A 106 -19.32 -1.37 2.08
N ILE A 107 -19.92 -1.05 3.23
CA ILE A 107 -19.21 -0.43 4.38
C ILE A 107 -18.13 -1.38 4.91
N ASP A 108 -18.41 -2.69 5.00
CA ASP A 108 -17.45 -3.66 5.52
C ASP A 108 -16.19 -3.75 4.65
N GLU A 109 -16.33 -3.63 3.32
CA GLU A 109 -15.18 -3.57 2.41
C GLU A 109 -14.33 -2.32 2.66
N LEU A 110 -14.98 -1.17 2.85
CA LEU A 110 -14.28 0.07 3.17
C LEU A 110 -13.51 -0.06 4.49
N VAL A 111 -14.14 -0.62 5.52
CA VAL A 111 -13.52 -0.85 6.84
C VAL A 111 -12.33 -1.81 6.72
N ASN A 112 -12.49 -2.93 6.01
CA ASN A 112 -11.39 -3.88 5.77
C ASN A 112 -10.24 -3.25 4.99
N THR A 113 -10.55 -2.36 4.02
CA THR A 113 -9.54 -1.63 3.24
C THR A 113 -8.78 -0.64 4.13
N VAL A 114 -9.48 0.13 4.97
CA VAL A 114 -8.88 1.03 5.97
C VAL A 114 -7.96 0.25 6.91
N GLU A 115 -8.42 -0.90 7.41
CA GLU A 115 -7.63 -1.77 8.31
C GLU A 115 -6.35 -2.24 7.62
N GLY A 116 -6.46 -2.78 6.39
CA GLY A 116 -5.31 -3.28 5.62
C GLY A 116 -4.26 -2.21 5.37
N TYR A 117 -4.66 -1.03 4.87
CA TYR A 117 -3.70 0.06 4.62
C TYR A 117 -3.11 0.64 5.90
N SER A 118 -3.85 0.65 7.01
CA SER A 118 -3.30 1.05 8.31
C SER A 118 -2.15 0.13 8.73
N ILE A 119 -2.32 -1.19 8.58
CA ILE A 119 -1.27 -2.18 8.85
C ILE A 119 -0.06 -1.98 7.94
N VAL A 120 -0.28 -1.78 6.64
CA VAL A 120 0.78 -1.52 5.66
C VAL A 120 1.61 -0.28 6.03
N LEU A 121 0.95 0.83 6.38
CA LEU A 121 1.66 2.06 6.74
C LEU A 121 2.42 1.94 8.07
N CYS A 122 1.89 1.17 9.04
CA CYS A 122 2.62 0.87 10.27
C CYS A 122 3.88 0.04 10.00
N ASP A 123 3.79 -0.98 9.15
CA ASP A 123 4.95 -1.83 8.83
C ASP A 123 6.00 -1.07 8.00
N LEU A 124 5.56 -0.23 7.06
CA LEU A 124 6.42 0.71 6.34
C LEU A 124 7.18 1.62 7.32
N LYS A 125 6.47 2.20 8.30
CA LYS A 125 7.08 3.08 9.30
C LYS A 125 8.19 2.36 10.06
N THR A 126 7.90 1.17 10.58
CA THR A 126 8.92 0.39 11.31
C THR A 126 10.09 0.06 10.39
N PHE A 127 9.82 -0.35 9.16
CA PHE A 127 10.85 -0.66 8.17
C PHE A 127 11.77 0.53 7.89
N LEU A 128 11.24 1.71 7.60
CA LEU A 128 12.05 2.88 7.26
C LEU A 128 12.78 3.48 8.47
N GLU A 129 12.21 3.39 9.67
CA GLU A 129 12.83 4.00 10.88
C GLU A 129 13.85 3.09 11.56
N SER A 130 13.73 1.76 11.40
CA SER A 130 14.62 0.78 12.06
C SER A 130 15.47 -0.03 11.10
N GLY A 131 15.17 0.03 9.80
CA GLY A 131 15.78 -0.81 8.77
C GLY A 131 15.20 -2.23 8.70
N GLN A 132 14.22 -2.59 9.54
CA GLN A 132 13.57 -3.90 9.56
C GLN A 132 12.04 -3.78 9.69
N SER A 133 11.30 -4.66 9.00
CA SER A 133 9.85 -4.76 9.16
C SER A 133 9.50 -5.42 10.50
N ALA A 134 8.37 -5.04 11.10
CA ALA A 134 7.81 -5.72 12.27
C ALA A 134 7.01 -6.98 11.89
N GLY A 135 6.84 -7.27 10.59
CA GLY A 135 6.09 -8.40 10.08
C GLY A 135 4.58 -8.27 10.28
N LEU A 136 4.05 -7.06 10.40
CA LEU A 136 2.62 -6.81 10.66
C LEU A 136 1.76 -7.27 9.48
N VAL A 137 2.20 -6.99 8.25
CA VAL A 137 1.48 -7.45 7.05
C VAL A 137 1.54 -8.97 6.93
N ARG A 138 2.68 -9.58 7.28
CA ARG A 138 2.83 -11.05 7.28
C ARG A 138 1.89 -11.70 8.30
N ALA A 139 1.84 -11.19 9.52
CA ALA A 139 0.94 -11.69 10.55
C ALA A 139 -0.54 -11.55 10.14
N LYS A 140 -0.92 -10.43 9.51
CA LYS A 140 -2.28 -10.27 8.96
C LYS A 140 -2.55 -11.28 7.83
N ALA A 141 -1.58 -11.54 6.97
CA ALA A 141 -1.71 -12.52 5.89
C ALA A 141 -1.93 -13.95 6.43
N GLU A 142 -1.26 -14.32 7.52
CA GLU A 142 -1.46 -15.61 8.21
C GLU A 142 -2.88 -15.76 8.76
N LEU A 143 -3.45 -14.70 9.37
CA LEU A 143 -4.85 -14.69 9.83
C LEU A 143 -5.83 -14.92 8.68
N ILE A 144 -5.62 -14.25 7.54
CA ILE A 144 -6.47 -14.39 6.35
C ILE A 144 -6.37 -15.81 5.77
N ALA A 145 -5.14 -16.36 5.68
CA ALA A 145 -4.92 -17.70 5.18
C ALA A 145 -5.56 -18.78 6.07
N GLY A 146 -5.45 -18.65 7.39
CA GLY A 146 -6.10 -19.55 8.34
C GLY A 146 -7.63 -19.53 8.26
N GLY A 147 -8.22 -18.34 8.02
CA GLY A 147 -9.66 -18.21 7.79
C GLY A 147 -10.15 -18.94 6.53
N ARG A 148 -9.37 -18.89 5.44
CA ARG A 148 -9.70 -19.57 4.16
C ARG A 148 -9.57 -21.09 4.22
N ALA A 149 -8.66 -21.62 5.02
CA ALA A 149 -8.50 -23.07 5.18
C ALA A 149 -9.62 -23.72 6.01
N SER A 150 -10.38 -22.91 6.75
CA SER A 150 -11.44 -23.33 7.68
C SER A 150 -12.85 -23.20 7.10
N SER A 151 -12.98 -22.75 5.85
CA SER A 151 -14.24 -22.52 5.11
C SER A 151 -14.36 -23.47 3.93
#